data_AF-V5H226-F1
#
_entry.id   AF-V5H226-F1
#
_cell.length_a   1.000
_cell.length_b   1.000
_cell.length_c   1.000
_cell.angle_alpha   90.00
_cell.angle_beta   90.00
_cell.angle_gamma   90.00
#
_symmetry.space_group_name_H-M   'P 1'
#
loop_
_entity.id
_entity.type
_entity.pdbx_description
1 polymer ?
#
loop_
_entity_poly.entity_id
_entity_poly.type
_entity_poly.pdbx_seq_one_letter_code
_entity_poly.pdbx_strand_id
1 'polypeptide(L)'
;NHTTIVAFKDLYASYPLESQTSIKCLKKLLNNIVTWCPFFANVEYLPVFAFPFVKVFQNKPVACFEALCTIILNWSQHWFEYYPLAPVNILAMIENVFMEHDPELLHHFSCQNITSNLYAWPLLETAFSEVLTAREWLQFWDHVLTNEPSFLLCAVVSYNILHRDILLSLKTTSNVEFFFHNQNPN
;
A
#
# COMPACT_ATOMS: atom_id res chain seq x y z
N ASN A 1 -6.22 25.16 21.05
CA ASN A 1 -7.48 24.44 20.77
C ASN A 1 -7.17 23.16 20.01
N HIS A 2 -6.94 22.06 20.72
CA HIS A 2 -6.79 20.73 20.13
C HIS A 2 -8.18 20.20 19.78
N THR A 3 -8.68 20.54 18.59
CA THR A 3 -9.85 19.85 18.04
C THR A 3 -9.44 18.40 17.81
N THR A 4 -9.90 17.49 18.66
CA THR A 4 -9.72 16.05 18.43
C THR A 4 -10.48 15.69 17.17
N ILE A 5 -9.79 15.64 16.03
CA ILE A 5 -10.38 15.16 14.78
C ILE A 5 -10.70 13.69 14.99
N VAL A 6 -11.99 13.36 15.07
CA VAL A 6 -12.45 11.97 15.25
C VAL A 6 -12.47 11.29 13.89
N ALA A 7 -11.28 11.01 13.35
CA ALA A 7 -11.08 10.16 12.18
C ALA A 7 -11.04 8.68 12.60
N PHE A 8 -11.36 7.76 11.68
CA PHE A 8 -11.22 6.31 11.85
C PHE A 8 -12.06 5.72 13.01
N LYS A 9 -13.37 6.03 13.04
CA LYS A 9 -14.29 5.60 14.11
C LYS A 9 -14.45 4.07 14.20
N ASP A 10 -14.37 3.38 13.07
CA ASP A 10 -14.74 1.95 12.96
C ASP A 10 -13.56 0.99 12.78
N LEU A 11 -12.35 1.37 13.20
CA LEU A 11 -11.15 0.52 13.08
C LEU A 11 -11.33 -0.88 13.71
N TYR A 12 -12.05 -0.98 14.84
CA TYR A 12 -12.30 -2.27 15.47
C TYR A 12 -13.20 -3.18 14.62
N ALA A 13 -14.10 -2.60 13.81
CA ALA A 13 -14.93 -3.35 12.88
C ALA A 13 -14.15 -3.76 11.61
N SER A 14 -13.19 -2.93 11.17
CA SER A 14 -12.32 -3.22 10.04
C SER A 14 -11.27 -4.31 10.33
N TYR A 15 -10.89 -4.51 11.60
CA TYR A 15 -9.86 -5.47 12.01
C TYR A 15 -10.32 -6.41 13.14
N PRO A 16 -11.39 -7.21 12.94
CA PRO A 16 -12.01 -7.98 14.02
C PRO A 16 -11.13 -9.11 14.56
N LEU A 17 -10.19 -9.61 13.75
CA LEU A 17 -9.29 -10.72 14.11
C LEU A 17 -8.00 -10.25 14.79
N GLU A 18 -7.77 -8.93 14.88
CA GLU A 18 -6.51 -8.37 15.35
C GLU A 18 -6.51 -8.10 16.85
N SER A 19 -5.30 -8.02 17.42
CA SER A 19 -5.17 -7.75 18.85
C SER A 19 -5.71 -6.35 19.20
N GLN A 20 -6.48 -6.27 20.27
CA GLN A 20 -7.00 -5.00 20.81
C GLN A 20 -5.87 -4.00 21.11
N THR A 21 -4.69 -4.49 21.48
CA THR A 21 -3.50 -3.66 21.69
C THR A 21 -3.01 -3.04 20.38
N SER A 22 -2.89 -3.83 19.30
CA SER A 22 -2.46 -3.34 17.99
C SER A 22 -3.42 -2.27 17.44
N ILE A 23 -4.73 -2.48 17.58
CA ILE A 23 -5.75 -1.51 17.12
C ILE A 23 -5.67 -0.21 17.93
N LYS A 24 -5.43 -0.29 19.25
CA LYS A 24 -5.19 0.91 20.07
C LYS A 24 -3.94 1.67 19.64
N CYS A 25 -2.85 0.95 19.33
CA CYS A 25 -1.62 1.56 18.82
C CYS A 25 -1.84 2.23 17.47
N LEU A 26 -2.55 1.56 16.54
CA LEU A 26 -2.91 2.12 15.24
C LEU A 26 -3.74 3.40 15.39
N LYS A 27 -4.79 3.37 16.21
CA LYS A 27 -5.62 4.56 16.46
C LYS A 27 -4.80 5.74 17.00
N LYS A 28 -3.86 5.46 17.92
CA LYS A 28 -2.98 6.50 18.47
C LYS A 28 -2.04 7.07 17.40
N LEU A 29 -1.46 6.20 16.57
CA LEU A 29 -0.61 6.61 15.45
C LEU A 29 -1.38 7.50 14.47
N LEU A 30 -2.57 7.07 14.03
CA LEU A 30 -3.40 7.82 13.10
C LEU A 30 -3.81 9.19 13.67
N ASN A 31 -4.18 9.27 14.95
CA ASN A 31 -4.46 10.56 15.60
C ASN A 31 -3.25 11.50 15.58
N ASN A 32 -2.04 10.97 15.78
CA ASN A 32 -0.81 11.76 15.72
C ASN A 32 -0.54 12.25 14.28
N ILE A 33 -0.74 11.39 13.29
CA ILE A 33 -0.59 11.75 11.86
C ILE A 33 -1.58 12.83 11.44
N VAL A 34 -2.84 12.71 11.86
CA VAL A 34 -3.88 13.72 11.61
C VAL A 34 -3.59 15.02 12.36
N THR A 35 -3.00 14.95 13.55
CA THR A 35 -2.57 16.15 14.28
C THR A 35 -1.39 16.83 13.58
N TRP A 36 -0.46 16.05 13.02
CA TRP A 36 0.66 16.56 12.24
C TRP A 36 0.22 17.19 10.92
N CYS A 37 -0.71 16.55 10.21
CA CYS A 37 -1.30 17.06 8.99
C CYS A 37 -2.80 16.67 8.89
N PRO A 38 -3.73 17.63 9.11
CA PRO A 38 -5.17 17.36 9.14
C PRO A 38 -5.76 16.74 7.87
N PHE A 39 -5.10 16.91 6.72
CA PHE A 39 -5.51 16.30 5.45
C PHE A 39 -5.66 14.77 5.56
N PHE A 40 -4.79 14.11 6.34
CA PHE A 40 -4.82 12.66 6.52
C PHE A 40 -6.08 12.14 7.21
N ALA A 41 -6.91 13.01 7.80
CA ALA A 41 -8.22 12.61 8.30
C ALA A 41 -9.17 12.12 7.19
N ASN A 42 -8.91 12.55 5.96
CA ASN A 42 -9.72 12.21 4.79
C ASN A 42 -9.15 11.02 4.01
N VAL A 43 -7.95 10.52 4.31
CA VAL A 43 -7.26 9.45 3.56
C VAL A 43 -7.74 8.08 4.04
N GLU A 44 -8.62 7.45 3.27
CA GLU A 44 -9.35 6.25 3.69
C GLU A 44 -8.45 5.01 3.83
N TYR A 45 -7.48 4.83 2.94
CA TYR A 45 -6.56 3.68 2.96
C TYR A 45 -5.45 3.80 4.02
N LEU A 46 -5.28 4.97 4.65
CA LEU A 46 -4.19 5.23 5.59
C LEU A 46 -4.11 4.22 6.76
N PRO A 47 -5.21 3.73 7.35
CA PRO A 47 -5.15 2.69 8.36
C PRO A 47 -4.52 1.41 7.85
N VAL A 48 -4.89 0.95 6.65
CA VAL A 48 -4.35 -0.27 6.03
C VAL A 48 -2.86 -0.09 5.75
N PHE A 49 -2.48 1.03 5.15
CA PHE A 49 -1.09 1.39 4.91
C PHE A 49 -0.24 1.43 6.19
N ALA A 50 -0.75 2.03 7.26
CA ALA A 50 -0.01 2.26 8.51
C ALA A 50 0.08 1.01 9.40
N PHE A 51 -0.89 0.10 9.30
CA PHE A 51 -1.00 -1.04 10.21
C PHE A 51 0.20 -2.00 10.23
N PRO A 52 0.83 -2.38 9.11
CA PRO A 52 2.02 -3.24 9.17
C PRO A 52 3.16 -2.58 9.96
N PHE A 53 3.36 -1.26 9.85
CA PHE A 53 4.35 -0.55 10.64
C PHE A 53 4.03 -0.59 12.15
N VAL A 54 2.76 -0.49 12.53
CA VAL A 54 2.35 -0.66 13.94
C VAL A 54 2.74 -2.05 14.46
N LYS A 55 2.57 -3.10 13.65
CA LYS A 55 2.95 -4.47 14.02
C LYS A 55 4.46 -4.64 14.19
N VAL A 56 5.28 -3.89 13.45
CA VAL A 56 6.74 -3.90 13.57
C VAL A 56 7.21 -3.13 14.80
N PHE A 57 6.76 -1.90 14.98
CA PHE A 57 7.27 -1.03 16.02
C PHE A 57 6.65 -1.30 17.41
N GLN A 58 5.44 -1.87 17.46
CA GLN A 58 4.72 -2.29 18.67
C GLN A 58 4.79 -1.27 19.82
N ASN A 59 5.77 -1.43 20.70
CA ASN A 59 5.99 -0.64 21.92
C ASN A 59 6.83 0.63 21.71
N LYS A 60 7.19 0.97 20.46
CA LYS A 60 7.97 2.16 20.10
C LYS A 60 7.11 3.17 19.31
N PRO A 61 6.11 3.82 19.93
CA PRO A 61 5.12 4.62 19.22
C PRO A 61 5.70 5.89 18.56
N VAL A 62 6.73 6.51 19.16
CA VAL A 62 7.39 7.69 18.56
C VAL A 62 8.15 7.29 17.31
N ALA A 63 8.96 6.24 17.39
CA ALA A 63 9.69 5.73 16.22
C ALA A 63 8.74 5.27 15.11
N CYS A 64 7.59 4.66 15.45
CA CYS A 64 6.57 4.30 14.47
C CYS A 64 5.99 5.52 13.75
N PHE A 65 5.70 6.59 14.49
CA PHE A 65 5.24 7.85 13.93
C PHE A 65 6.28 8.50 13.02
N GLU A 66 7.53 8.59 13.48
CA GLU A 66 8.64 9.16 12.69
C GLU A 66 8.87 8.35 11.41
N ALA A 67 8.93 7.02 11.50
CA ALA A 67 9.08 6.15 10.36
C ALA A 67 7.95 6.34 9.34
N LEU A 68 6.70 6.39 9.79
CA LEU A 68 5.57 6.59 8.88
C LEU A 68 5.60 7.97 8.21
N CYS A 69 5.93 9.03 8.94
CA CYS A 69 6.12 10.37 8.38
C CYS A 69 7.26 10.38 7.34
N THR A 70 8.39 9.75 7.65
CA THR A 70 9.52 9.61 6.71
C THR A 70 9.08 8.88 5.44
N ILE A 71 8.32 7.78 5.56
CA ILE A 71 7.82 7.04 4.40
C ILE A 71 6.90 7.89 3.55
N ILE A 72 5.94 8.57 4.18
CA ILE A 72 4.97 9.44 3.50
C ILE A 72 5.70 10.56 2.74
N LEU A 73 6.69 11.20 3.37
CA LEU A 73 7.41 12.34 2.79
C LEU A 73 8.37 11.96 1.67
N ASN A 74 8.86 10.72 1.61
CA ASN A 74 9.88 10.32 0.64
C ASN A 74 9.34 9.38 -0.45
N TRP A 75 8.47 8.42 -0.12
CA TRP A 75 7.92 7.45 -1.08
C TRP A 75 6.50 7.80 -1.54
N SER A 76 5.71 8.47 -0.69
CA SER A 76 4.30 8.79 -0.98
C SER A 76 4.03 10.27 -1.22
N GLN A 77 5.06 11.11 -1.37
CA GLN A 77 4.92 12.57 -1.48
C GLN A 77 3.92 12.98 -2.57
N HIS A 78 4.02 12.32 -3.73
CA HIS A 78 3.21 12.61 -4.92
C HIS A 78 1.92 11.79 -4.98
N TRP A 79 1.64 10.96 -3.97
CA TRP A 79 0.44 10.10 -3.99
C TRP A 79 -0.86 10.88 -3.82
N PHE A 80 -0.77 12.11 -3.33
CA PHE A 80 -1.93 12.91 -2.93
C PHE A 80 -2.27 14.04 -3.90
N GLU A 81 -1.55 14.17 -5.03
CA GLU A 81 -1.73 15.28 -6.00
C GLU A 81 -3.16 15.37 -6.55
N TYR A 82 -3.85 14.23 -6.71
CA TYR A 82 -5.21 14.13 -7.24
C TYR A 82 -6.19 13.52 -6.24
N TYR A 83 -5.86 13.51 -4.94
CA TYR A 83 -6.72 12.91 -3.91
C TYR A 83 -8.15 13.46 -3.98
N PRO A 84 -9.21 12.62 -3.91
CA PRO A 84 -9.25 11.21 -3.49
C PRO A 84 -8.96 10.17 -4.57
N LEU A 85 -8.62 10.57 -5.79
CA LEU A 85 -8.25 9.62 -6.83
C LEU A 85 -6.87 9.01 -6.55
N ALA A 86 -6.66 7.78 -7.01
CA ALA A 86 -5.35 7.16 -7.00
C ALA A 86 -4.32 8.01 -7.77
N PRO A 87 -3.02 7.92 -7.44
CA PRO A 87 -2.02 8.80 -8.01
C PRO A 87 -1.67 8.44 -9.44
N VAL A 88 -2.46 8.97 -10.38
CA VAL A 88 -2.35 8.67 -11.82
C VAL A 88 -0.93 8.89 -12.38
N ASN A 89 -0.20 9.90 -11.88
CA ASN A 89 1.18 10.15 -12.29
C ASN A 89 2.12 9.00 -11.89
N ILE A 90 1.94 8.46 -10.67
CA ILE A 90 2.73 7.35 -10.16
C ILE A 90 2.36 6.05 -10.87
N LEU A 91 1.06 5.82 -11.08
CA LEU A 91 0.57 4.66 -11.82
C LEU A 91 1.05 4.65 -13.27
N ALA A 92 1.09 5.81 -13.94
CA ALA A 92 1.65 5.95 -15.27
C ALA A 92 3.16 5.67 -15.32
N MET A 93 3.92 6.07 -14.29
CA MET A 93 5.35 5.72 -14.20
C MET A 93 5.54 4.20 -14.08
N ILE A 94 4.72 3.53 -13.27
CA ILE A 94 4.73 2.07 -13.15
C ILE A 94 4.39 1.43 -14.50
N GLU A 95 3.36 1.90 -15.20
CA GLU A 95 2.97 1.40 -16.53
C GLU A 95 4.09 1.54 -17.56
N ASN A 96 4.80 2.67 -17.57
CA ASN A 96 5.93 2.87 -18.48
C ASN A 96 7.06 1.86 -18.23
N VAL A 97 7.40 1.60 -16.96
CA VAL A 97 8.40 0.59 -16.59
C VAL A 97 7.89 -0.82 -16.94
N PHE A 98 6.62 -1.10 -16.70
CA PHE A 98 6.00 -2.39 -17.03
C PHE A 98 6.03 -2.66 -18.54
N MET A 99 5.67 -1.66 -19.35
CA MET A 99 5.67 -1.76 -20.81
C MET A 99 7.04 -2.16 -21.37
N GLU A 100 8.12 -1.68 -20.77
CA GLU A 100 9.49 -2.02 -21.18
C GLU A 100 9.87 -3.46 -20.83
N HIS A 101 9.39 -3.98 -19.70
CA HIS A 101 9.85 -5.26 -19.15
C HIS A 101 8.95 -6.46 -19.46
N ASP A 102 7.63 -6.28 -19.56
CA ASP A 102 6.68 -7.33 -19.94
C ASP A 102 5.46 -6.72 -20.68
N PRO A 103 5.63 -6.34 -21.96
CA PRO A 103 4.55 -5.76 -22.77
C PRO A 103 3.43 -6.77 -23.07
N GLU A 104 3.70 -8.08 -23.02
CA GLU A 104 2.70 -9.12 -23.25
C GLU A 104 1.65 -9.12 -22.13
N LEU A 105 2.10 -9.16 -20.87
CA LEU A 105 1.21 -9.12 -19.72
C LEU A 105 0.45 -7.80 -19.63
N LEU A 106 1.11 -6.67 -19.91
CA LEU A 106 0.44 -5.38 -19.94
C LEU A 106 -0.62 -5.30 -21.06
N HIS A 107 -0.34 -5.87 -22.22
CA HIS A 107 -1.31 -5.98 -23.32
C HIS A 107 -2.52 -6.83 -22.93
N HIS A 108 -2.29 -7.96 -22.24
CA HIS A 108 -3.36 -8.81 -21.71
C HIS A 108 -4.27 -8.04 -20.76
N PHE A 109 -3.70 -7.27 -19.83
CA PHE A 109 -4.48 -6.38 -18.96
C PHE A 109 -5.32 -5.37 -19.75
N SER A 110 -4.72 -4.71 -20.74
CA SER A 110 -5.41 -3.77 -21.61
C SER A 110 -6.59 -4.42 -22.35
N CYS A 111 -6.41 -5.62 -22.92
CA CYS A 111 -7.49 -6.37 -23.59
C CYS A 111 -8.65 -6.73 -22.65
N GLN A 112 -8.39 -6.85 -21.34
CA GLN A 112 -9.40 -7.15 -20.32
C GLN A 112 -9.94 -5.90 -19.60
N ASN A 113 -9.59 -4.68 -20.05
CA ASN A 113 -9.90 -3.42 -19.36
C ASN A 113 -9.40 -3.36 -17.90
N ILE A 114 -8.30 -4.05 -17.62
CA ILE A 114 -7.61 -4.00 -16.34
C ILE A 114 -6.65 -2.81 -16.37
N THR A 115 -6.79 -1.90 -15.40
CA THR A 115 -5.96 -0.69 -15.31
C THR A 115 -4.97 -0.81 -14.16
N SER A 116 -3.94 0.04 -14.13
CA SER A 116 -2.97 0.15 -13.03
C SER A 116 -3.61 0.39 -11.65
N ASN A 117 -4.83 0.92 -11.59
CA ASN A 117 -5.59 0.98 -10.34
C ASN A 117 -5.90 -0.41 -9.74
N LEU A 118 -5.90 -1.47 -10.54
CA LEU A 118 -6.24 -2.82 -10.11
C LEU A 118 -4.99 -3.65 -9.76
N TYR A 119 -3.89 -3.49 -10.50
CA TYR A 119 -2.71 -4.35 -10.36
C TYR A 119 -1.49 -3.66 -9.73
N ALA A 120 -1.52 -2.34 -9.59
CA ALA A 120 -0.42 -1.56 -9.01
C ALA A 120 -0.83 -0.83 -7.74
N TRP A 121 -1.97 -0.14 -7.75
CA TRP A 121 -2.42 0.64 -6.59
C TRP A 121 -2.66 -0.19 -5.32
N PRO A 122 -3.30 -1.38 -5.35
CA PRO A 122 -3.52 -2.19 -4.15
C PRO A 122 -2.22 -2.59 -3.46
N LEU A 123 -1.16 -2.83 -4.24
CA LEU A 123 0.17 -3.12 -3.71
C LEU A 123 0.76 -1.92 -2.97
N LEU A 124 0.57 -0.71 -3.49
CA LEU A 124 1.07 0.52 -2.88
C LEU A 124 0.25 0.95 -1.65
N GLU A 125 -1.07 1.00 -1.76
CA GLU A 125 -1.95 1.50 -0.70
C GLU A 125 -1.95 0.61 0.55
N THR A 126 -1.67 -0.68 0.37
CA THR A 126 -1.52 -1.64 1.47
C THR A 126 -0.08 -1.83 1.91
N ALA A 127 0.87 -1.07 1.34
CA ALA A 127 2.30 -1.23 1.58
C ALA A 127 2.79 -2.68 1.34
N PHE A 128 2.21 -3.41 0.38
CA PHE A 128 2.40 -4.83 0.10
C PHE A 128 1.98 -5.81 1.21
N SER A 129 1.32 -5.33 2.27
CA SER A 129 1.03 -6.18 3.45
C SER A 129 -0.05 -7.24 3.23
N GLU A 130 -0.90 -7.09 2.22
CA GLU A 130 -1.93 -8.08 1.90
C GLU A 130 -1.40 -9.25 1.06
N VAL A 131 -0.38 -8.99 0.24
CA VAL A 131 0.16 -9.99 -0.69
C VAL A 131 1.39 -10.72 -0.17
N LEU A 132 2.15 -10.10 0.74
CA LEU A 132 3.36 -10.70 1.32
C LEU A 132 3.06 -11.33 2.69
N THR A 133 3.79 -12.40 3.02
CA THR A 133 3.84 -12.89 4.40
C THR A 133 4.58 -11.88 5.29
N ALA A 134 4.38 -11.96 6.61
CA ALA A 134 5.05 -11.07 7.56
C ALA A 134 6.59 -11.10 7.44
N ARG A 135 7.17 -12.26 7.11
CA ARG A 135 8.62 -12.40 6.93
C ARG A 135 9.11 -11.73 5.66
N GLU A 136 8.44 -11.98 4.54
CA GLU A 136 8.78 -11.39 3.25
C GLU A 136 8.59 -9.88 3.27
N TRP A 137 7.52 -9.41 3.93
CA TRP A 137 7.25 -7.99 4.09
C TRP A 137 8.38 -7.26 4.80
N LEU A 138 8.93 -7.84 5.88
CA LEU A 138 10.08 -7.28 6.59
C LEU A 138 11.31 -7.19 5.68
N GLN A 139 11.64 -8.27 4.97
CA GLN A 139 12.77 -8.31 4.04
C GLN A 139 12.58 -7.31 2.89
N PHE A 140 11.37 -7.21 2.35
CA PHE A 140 11.01 -6.28 1.30
C PHE A 140 11.18 -4.83 1.75
N TRP A 141 10.67 -4.47 2.93
CA TRP A 141 10.79 -3.11 3.43
C TRP A 141 12.21 -2.74 3.86
N ASP A 142 13.05 -3.71 4.28
CA ASP A 142 14.49 -3.48 4.42
C ASP A 142 15.11 -3.03 3.08
N HIS A 143 14.72 -3.64 1.96
CA HIS A 143 15.18 -3.22 0.63
C HIS A 143 14.58 -1.87 0.21
N VAL A 144 13.29 -1.63 0.42
CA VAL A 144 12.64 -0.34 0.09
C VAL A 144 13.32 0.82 0.80
N LEU A 145 13.65 0.67 2.09
CA LEU A 145 14.26 1.73 2.89
C LEU A 145 15.76 1.94 2.61
N THR A 146 16.45 0.94 2.06
CA THR A 146 17.89 1.01 1.76
C THR A 146 18.21 1.39 0.32
N ASN A 147 17.18 1.57 -0.52
CA ASN A 147 17.30 1.95 -1.92
C ASN A 147 16.58 3.27 -2.21
N GLU A 148 16.78 3.79 -3.42
CA GLU A 148 16.09 4.99 -3.91
C GLU A 148 14.57 4.81 -3.91
N PRO A 149 13.77 5.89 -3.75
CA PRO A 149 12.31 5.80 -3.73
C PRO A 149 11.68 5.10 -4.95
N SER A 150 12.32 5.18 -6.12
CA SER A 150 11.89 4.50 -7.34
C SER A 150 11.91 2.98 -7.23
N PHE A 151 12.70 2.40 -6.31
CA PHE A 151 12.72 0.96 -6.05
C PHE A 151 11.32 0.41 -5.74
N LEU A 152 10.52 1.16 -4.97
CA LEU A 152 9.14 0.75 -4.63
C LEU A 152 8.27 0.61 -5.88
N LEU A 153 8.44 1.49 -6.87
CA LEU A 153 7.70 1.41 -8.13
C LEU A 153 8.17 0.23 -8.98
N CYS A 154 9.48 -0.01 -9.04
CA CYS A 154 10.05 -1.17 -9.71
C CYS A 154 9.62 -2.49 -9.06
N ALA A 155 9.44 -2.51 -7.74
CA ALA A 155 8.94 -3.68 -7.01
C ALA A 155 7.50 -4.03 -7.39
N VAL A 156 6.64 -3.03 -7.64
CA VAL A 156 5.28 -3.25 -8.14
C VAL A 156 5.31 -3.98 -9.50
N VAL A 157 6.14 -3.51 -10.42
CA VAL A 157 6.31 -4.16 -11.73
C VAL A 157 6.86 -5.57 -11.57
N SER A 158 7.90 -5.73 -10.74
CA SER A 158 8.54 -7.02 -10.49
C SER A 158 7.57 -8.04 -9.90
N TYR A 159 6.70 -7.62 -8.98
CA TYR A 159 5.68 -8.49 -8.39
C TYR A 159 4.69 -9.00 -9.44
N ASN A 160 4.27 -8.15 -10.39
CA ASN A 160 3.42 -8.54 -11.50
C ASN A 160 4.12 -9.56 -12.42
N ILE A 161 5.36 -9.28 -12.81
CA ILE A 161 6.14 -10.16 -13.70
C ILE A 161 6.40 -11.52 -13.04
N LEU A 162 6.72 -11.54 -11.74
CA LEU A 162 6.96 -12.78 -10.99
C LEU A 162 5.75 -13.73 -11.06
N HIS A 163 4.54 -13.18 -11.09
CA HIS A 163 3.29 -13.95 -11.12
C HIS A 163 2.62 -13.98 -12.50
N ARG A 164 3.38 -13.69 -13.58
CA ARG A 164 2.84 -13.55 -14.93
C ARG A 164 2.01 -14.75 -15.39
N ASP A 165 2.46 -15.97 -15.09
CA ASP A 165 1.80 -17.19 -15.59
C ASP A 165 0.39 -17.34 -14.97
N ILE A 166 0.25 -16.96 -13.70
CA ILE A 166 -1.05 -16.91 -13.02
C ILE A 166 -1.90 -15.80 -13.63
N LEU A 167 -1.36 -14.58 -13.74
CA LEU A 167 -2.09 -13.40 -14.20
C LEU A 167 -2.60 -13.54 -15.66
N LEU A 168 -1.80 -14.13 -16.56
CA LEU A 168 -2.21 -14.46 -17.93
C LEU A 168 -3.33 -15.50 -17.97
N SER A 169 -3.41 -16.39 -16.97
CA SER A 169 -4.47 -17.40 -16.89
C SER A 169 -5.81 -16.84 -16.38
N LEU A 170 -5.79 -15.70 -15.68
CA LEU A 170 -6.99 -15.06 -15.15
C LEU A 170 -7.79 -14.40 -16.29
N LYS A 171 -9.11 -14.65 -16.30
CA LYS A 171 -10.02 -14.24 -17.39
C LYS A 171 -11.01 -13.17 -16.98
N THR A 172 -11.13 -12.87 -15.70
CA THR A 172 -12.12 -11.94 -15.16
C THR A 172 -11.44 -10.92 -14.27
N THR A 173 -11.89 -9.66 -14.37
CA THR A 173 -11.39 -8.55 -13.56
C THR A 173 -11.49 -8.85 -12.06
N SER A 174 -12.58 -9.49 -11.61
CA SER A 174 -12.77 -9.87 -10.21
C SER A 174 -11.74 -10.88 -9.71
N ASN A 175 -11.29 -11.82 -10.54
CA ASN A 175 -10.23 -12.76 -10.13
C ASN A 175 -8.89 -12.06 -10.00
N VAL A 176 -8.63 -11.06 -10.85
CA VAL A 176 -7.41 -10.25 -10.78
C VAL A 176 -7.44 -9.35 -9.55
N GLU A 177 -8.57 -8.70 -9.27
CA GLU A 177 -8.78 -7.93 -8.05
C GLU A 177 -8.54 -8.80 -6.80
N PHE A 178 -9.13 -10.00 -6.77
CA PHE A 178 -8.92 -10.94 -5.68
C PHE A 178 -7.43 -11.30 -5.52
N PHE A 179 -6.70 -11.51 -6.61
CA PHE A 179 -5.27 -11.84 -6.57
C PHE A 179 -4.43 -10.77 -5.85
N PHE A 180 -4.71 -9.48 -6.06
CA PHE A 180 -3.95 -8.38 -5.46
C PHE A 180 -4.33 -8.04 -4.01
N HIS A 181 -5.39 -8.65 -3.48
CA HIS A 181 -5.84 -8.50 -2.10
C HIS A 181 -5.61 -9.76 -1.24
N ASN A 182 -4.88 -10.75 -1.77
CA ASN A 182 -4.62 -12.00 -1.08
C ASN A 182 -3.17 -12.45 -1.23
N GLN A 183 -2.68 -13.20 -0.25
CA GLN A 183 -1.39 -13.87 -0.35
C GLN A 183 -1.46 -14.97 -1.41
N ASN A 184 -0.52 -14.95 -2.33
CA ASN A 184 -0.40 -15.93 -3.39
C ASN A 184 0.74 -16.90 -3.09
N PRO A 185 0.62 -18.19 -3.43
CA PRO A 185 1.71 -19.12 -3.29
C PRO A 185 2.87 -18.72 -4.22
N ASN A 186 4.07 -18.60 -3.65
CA ASN A 186 5.32 -18.45 -4.42
C ASN A 186 5.67 -19.73 -5.19
#